data_AF-A0A8R2R0X0-F1
#
_entry.id   AF-A0A8R2R0X0-F1
#
_cell.length_a   1.000
_cell.length_b   1.000
_cell.length_c   1.000
_cell.angle_alpha   90.00
_cell.angle_beta   90.00
_cell.angle_gamma   90.00
#
_symmetry.space_group_name_H-M   'P 1'
#
loop_
_entity.id
_entity.type
_entity.pdbx_description
1 polymer ?
#
loop_
_entity_poly.entity_id
_entity_poly.type
_entity_poly.pdbx_seq_one_letter_code
_entity_poly.pdbx_strand_id
1 'polypeptide(L)'
;MELGDQKPSQLLRRMRDLARDKIPDDTLRVLWQGHLPAPVRTVLAITETKDMEKLAAAADKVMETLQPSQLPVVEAKVPAQTSGNKDILTEIAKLSIRMRNMERFQHLLRLRQPLLPLAPQTPVPQLLL
;
A
#
# COMPACT_ATOMS: atom_id res chain seq x y z
N MET A 1 2.45 8.87 -18.96
CA MET A 1 3.32 9.99 -18.52
C MET A 1 3.76 9.69 -17.10
N GLU A 2 4.77 8.84 -16.97
CA GLU A 2 5.28 8.37 -15.69
C GLU A 2 6.36 9.32 -15.22
N LEU A 3 5.94 10.33 -14.44
CA LEU A 3 6.82 11.26 -13.74
C LEU A 3 7.07 10.76 -12.30
N GLY A 4 6.98 9.45 -12.08
CA GLY A 4 7.08 8.82 -10.76
C GLY A 4 8.51 8.62 -10.26
N ASP A 5 9.50 8.68 -11.16
CA ASP A 5 10.91 8.38 -10.86
C ASP A 5 11.84 9.62 -10.85
N GLN A 6 11.32 10.79 -11.20
CA GLN A 6 12.15 11.98 -11.41
C GLN A 6 12.16 12.87 -10.18
N LYS A 7 13.36 13.16 -9.66
CA LYS A 7 13.60 14.03 -8.50
C LYS A 7 12.79 15.34 -8.60
N PRO A 8 12.06 15.75 -7.55
CA PRO A 8 11.29 16.99 -7.52
C PRO A 8 12.07 18.22 -7.98
N SER A 9 13.37 18.32 -7.68
CA SER A 9 14.24 19.39 -8.20
C SER A 9 14.47 19.36 -9.71
N GLN A 10 14.55 18.17 -10.30
CA GLN A 10 14.69 18.03 -11.76
C GLN A 10 13.40 18.42 -12.47
N LEU A 11 12.25 18.00 -11.92
CA LEU A 11 10.95 18.42 -12.42
C LEU A 11 10.83 19.95 -12.41
N LEU A 12 11.22 20.57 -11.30
CA LEU A 12 11.18 22.02 -11.15
C LEU A 12 12.01 22.75 -12.21
N ARG A 13 13.26 22.31 -12.43
CA ARG A 13 14.14 22.87 -13.47
C ARG A 13 13.53 22.71 -14.86
N ARG A 14 12.97 21.54 -15.17
CA ARG A 14 12.31 21.27 -16.45
C ARG A 14 11.10 22.16 -16.67
N MET A 15 10.26 22.34 -15.64
CA MET A 15 9.10 23.22 -15.72
C MET A 15 9.52 24.67 -15.91
N ARG A 16 10.59 25.12 -15.25
CA ARG A 16 11.16 26.47 -15.45
C ARG A 16 11.71 26.67 -16.86
N ASP A 17 12.43 25.69 -17.39
CA ASP A 17 12.98 25.73 -18.75
C ASP A 17 11.86 25.76 -19.82
N LEU A 18 10.83 24.94 -19.64
CA LEU A 18 9.64 24.93 -20.51
C LEU A 18 8.85 26.24 -20.42
N ALA A 19 8.74 26.81 -19.23
CA ALA A 19 8.05 28.07 -19.02
C ALA A 19 8.77 29.26 -19.66
N ARG A 20 10.10 29.18 -19.89
CA ARG A 20 10.94 30.28 -20.42
C ARG A 20 10.59 31.63 -19.78
N ASP A 21 10.49 31.65 -18.45
CA ASP A 21 10.20 32.87 -17.67
C ASP A 21 8.80 33.48 -17.91
N LYS A 22 7.92 32.82 -18.68
CA LYS A 22 6.56 33.33 -18.93
C LYS A 22 5.59 33.11 -17.78
N ILE A 23 5.96 32.28 -16.80
CA ILE A 23 5.11 31.90 -15.67
C ILE A 23 5.77 32.43 -14.39
N PRO A 24 5.06 33.19 -13.55
CA PRO A 24 5.59 33.66 -12.28
C PRO A 24 5.88 32.49 -11.34
N ASP A 25 6.95 32.58 -10.55
CA ASP A 25 7.41 31.54 -9.62
C ASP A 25 6.29 31.02 -8.70
N ASP A 26 5.36 31.88 -8.29
CA ASP A 26 4.23 31.51 -7.43
C ASP A 26 3.27 30.52 -8.12
N THR A 27 2.94 30.79 -9.39
CA THR A 27 2.12 29.88 -10.20
C THR A 27 2.89 28.60 -10.56
N LEU A 28 4.18 28.73 -10.88
CA LEU A 28 5.04 27.60 -11.16
C LEU A 28 5.16 26.66 -9.95
N ARG A 29 5.21 27.23 -8.73
CA ARG A 29 5.21 26.48 -7.46
C ARG A 29 3.94 25.67 -7.28
N VAL A 30 2.77 26.27 -7.50
CA VAL A 30 1.48 25.56 -7.36
C VAL A 30 1.37 24.41 -8.36
N LEU A 31 1.75 24.65 -9.62
CA LEU A 31 1.74 23.60 -10.65
C LEU A 31 2.70 22.47 -10.29
N TRP A 32 3.93 22.80 -9.89
CA TRP A 32 4.93 21.81 -9.49
C TRP A 32 4.46 20.99 -8.28
N GLN A 33 3.92 21.63 -7.24
CA GLN A 33 3.35 20.92 -6.09
C GLN A 33 2.16 20.03 -6.48
N GLY A 34 1.36 20.43 -7.49
CA GLY A 34 0.29 19.61 -8.04
C GLY A 34 0.76 18.31 -8.69
N HIS A 35 1.99 18.28 -9.20
CA HIS A 35 2.62 17.08 -9.77
C HIS A 35 3.27 16.16 -8.74
N LEU A 36 3.40 16.60 -7.48
CA LEU A 36 4.03 15.79 -6.43
C LEU A 36 3.01 14.85 -5.76
N PRO A 37 3.45 13.66 -5.29
CA PRO A 37 2.62 12.77 -4.49
C PRO A 37 2.09 13.46 -3.22
N ALA A 38 0.88 13.09 -2.79
CA ALA A 38 0.26 13.65 -1.59
C ALA A 38 1.15 13.63 -0.33
N PRO A 39 1.92 12.56 -0.04
CA PRO A 39 2.82 12.54 1.12
C PRO A 39 3.90 13.62 1.08
N VAL A 40 4.46 13.90 -0.11
CA VAL A 40 5.47 14.95 -0.30
C VAL A 40 4.81 16.32 -0.10
N ARG A 41 3.62 16.54 -0.67
CA ARG A 41 2.87 17.80 -0.54
C ARG A 41 2.57 18.17 0.91
N THR A 42 2.21 17.19 1.75
CA THR A 42 1.94 17.43 3.18
C THR A 42 3.16 17.98 3.90
N VAL A 43 4.35 17.41 3.66
CA VAL A 43 5.59 17.89 4.30
C VAL A 43 5.99 19.27 3.76
N LEU A 44 5.78 19.50 2.46
CA LEU A 44 6.03 20.80 1.84
C LEU A 44 5.09 21.89 2.33
N ALA A 45 3.84 21.57 2.67
CA ALA A 45 2.90 22.52 3.24
C ALA A 45 3.34 23.03 4.62
N ILE A 46 4.08 22.20 5.37
CA ILE A 46 4.65 22.55 6.68
C ILE A 46 5.95 23.36 6.51
N THR A 47 6.61 23.23 5.37
CA THR A 47 7.89 23.91 5.08
C THR A 47 7.63 25.35 4.63
N GLU A 48 7.75 26.31 5.56
CA GLU A 48 7.59 27.74 5.29
C GLU A 48 8.86 28.35 4.66
N THR A 49 9.19 27.94 3.43
CA THR A 49 10.28 28.57 2.65
C THR A 49 9.74 29.26 1.41
N LYS A 50 10.20 30.50 1.17
CA LYS A 50 9.93 31.25 -0.07
C LYS A 50 10.90 30.87 -1.19
N ASP A 51 12.05 30.33 -0.84
CA ASP A 51 13.06 29.86 -1.79
C ASP A 51 12.58 28.58 -2.49
N MET A 52 12.34 28.70 -3.79
CA MET A 52 11.88 27.59 -4.63
C MET A 52 12.90 26.44 -4.71
N GLU A 53 14.20 26.76 -4.74
CA GLU A 53 15.28 25.76 -4.75
C GLU A 53 15.39 24.99 -3.43
N LYS A 54 15.21 25.67 -2.28
CA LYS A 54 15.18 24.98 -0.97
C LYS A 54 13.95 24.11 -0.83
N LEU A 55 12.79 24.55 -1.34
CA LEU A 55 11.59 23.75 -1.35
C LEU A 55 11.79 22.47 -2.18
N ALA A 56 12.48 22.58 -3.31
CA ALA A 56 12.86 21.46 -4.16
C ALA A 56 13.74 20.45 -3.44
N ALA A 57 14.79 20.93 -2.76
CA ALA A 57 15.69 20.08 -1.99
C ALA A 57 14.97 19.36 -0.82
N ALA A 58 14.04 20.05 -0.16
CA ALA A 58 13.19 19.44 0.87
C ALA A 58 12.29 18.36 0.26
N ALA A 59 11.67 18.63 -0.89
CA ALA A 59 10.85 17.66 -1.61
C ALA A 59 11.65 16.42 -2.03
N ASP A 60 12.88 16.61 -2.55
CA ASP A 60 13.80 15.52 -2.90
C ASP A 60 14.07 14.63 -1.70
N LYS A 61 14.42 15.23 -0.56
CA LYS A 61 14.72 14.50 0.67
C LYS A 61 13.51 13.72 1.18
N VAL A 62 12.32 14.32 1.13
CA VAL A 62 11.07 13.65 1.53
C VAL A 62 10.75 12.48 0.59
N MET A 63 10.94 12.66 -0.71
CA MET A 63 10.73 11.61 -1.69
C MET A 63 11.73 10.44 -1.52
N GLU A 64 12.99 10.73 -1.18
CA GLU A 64 14.00 9.72 -0.83
C GLU A 64 13.65 8.98 0.47
N THR A 65 13.05 9.65 1.46
CA THR A 65 12.59 8.97 2.70
C THR A 65 11.33 8.13 2.49
N LEU A 66 10.48 8.51 1.54
CA LEU A 66 9.24 7.79 1.19
C LEU A 66 9.51 6.61 0.26
N GLN A 67 10.63 6.60 -0.46
CA GLN A 67 11.11 5.43 -1.17
C GLN A 67 11.85 4.53 -0.17
N PRO A 68 11.27 3.41 0.30
CA PRO A 68 12.03 2.41 1.02
C PRO A 68 13.08 1.82 0.07
N SER A 69 14.31 2.35 0.13
CA SER A 69 15.56 1.70 -0.30
C SER A 69 15.40 0.71 -1.47
N GLN A 70 15.18 1.21 -2.68
CA GLN A 70 15.55 0.47 -3.88
C GLN A 70 17.03 0.75 -4.13
N LEU A 71 17.88 -0.12 -3.58
CA LEU A 71 19.31 -0.12 -3.89
C LEU A 71 19.50 -0.22 -5.42
N PRO A 72 20.51 0.45 -5.99
CA PRO A 72 20.70 0.51 -7.43
C PRO A 72 20.98 -0.91 -7.96
N VAL A 73 20.13 -1.36 -8.89
CA VAL A 73 20.44 -2.50 -9.76
C VAL A 73 21.60 -2.07 -10.65
N VAL A 74 22.82 -2.29 -10.17
CA VAL A 74 23.96 -2.51 -11.05
C VAL A 74 23.78 -3.92 -11.59
N GLU A 75 23.82 -4.05 -12.90
CA GLU A 75 23.74 -5.30 -13.65
C GLU A 75 24.88 -6.23 -13.23
N ALA A 76 24.67 -6.94 -12.14
CA ALA A 76 25.48 -8.06 -11.69
C ALA A 76 24.50 -9.19 -11.36
N LYS A 77 24.76 -10.34 -11.95
CA LYS A 77 24.06 -11.60 -11.76
C LYS A 77 24.03 -11.94 -10.25
N VAL A 78 22.92 -11.71 -9.54
CA VAL A 78 22.76 -12.10 -8.11
C VAL A 78 21.47 -12.91 -7.93
N PRO A 79 21.51 -14.08 -7.26
CA PRO A 79 20.40 -15.01 -7.19
C PRO A 79 19.21 -14.44 -6.41
N ALA A 80 18.02 -14.81 -6.87
CA ALA A 80 16.72 -14.50 -6.29
C ALA A 80 16.69 -14.74 -4.77
N GLN A 81 16.89 -13.68 -3.97
CA GLN A 81 16.54 -13.66 -2.56
C GLN A 81 15.03 -13.42 -2.44
N THR A 82 14.27 -14.41 -2.88
CA THR A 82 12.83 -14.56 -2.61
C THR A 82 12.57 -15.21 -1.24
N SER A 83 13.58 -15.32 -0.37
CA SER A 83 13.52 -16.15 0.84
C SER A 83 12.36 -15.74 1.76
N GLY A 84 12.22 -14.44 2.09
CA GLY A 84 11.11 -13.97 2.93
C GLY A 84 9.72 -14.24 2.35
N ASN A 85 9.55 -14.13 1.02
CA ASN A 85 8.27 -14.42 0.37
C ASN A 85 7.97 -15.92 0.30
N LYS A 86 9.01 -16.76 0.16
CA LYS A 86 8.89 -18.22 0.18
C LYS A 86 8.52 -18.72 1.58
N ASP A 87 9.08 -18.13 2.63
CA ASP A 87 8.76 -18.47 4.02
C ASP A 87 7.28 -18.14 4.32
N ILE A 88 6.80 -16.96 3.92
CA ILE A 88 5.40 -16.55 4.09
C ILE A 88 4.45 -17.49 3.33
N LEU A 89 4.73 -17.79 2.05
CA LEU A 89 3.91 -18.71 1.26
C LEU A 89 3.87 -20.13 1.86
N THR A 90 4.98 -20.57 2.43
CA THR A 90 5.10 -21.88 3.09
C THR A 90 4.25 -21.92 4.37
N GLU A 91 4.27 -20.86 5.18
CA GLU A 91 3.44 -20.77 6.38
C GLU A 91 1.95 -20.67 6.05
N ILE A 92 1.56 -19.95 5.00
CA ILE A 92 0.17 -19.92 4.50
C ILE A 92 -0.30 -21.31 4.08
N ALA A 93 0.54 -22.06 3.36
CA ALA A 93 0.23 -23.43 2.96
C ALA A 93 0.05 -24.36 4.17
N LYS A 94 0.95 -24.28 5.16
CA LYS A 94 0.86 -25.06 6.41
C LYS A 94 -0.40 -24.73 7.20
N LEU A 95 -0.72 -23.44 7.35
CA LEU A 95 -1.93 -23.00 8.06
C LEU A 95 -3.20 -23.50 7.37
N SER A 96 -3.24 -23.45 6.03
CA SER A 96 -4.36 -23.96 5.22
C SER A 96 -4.60 -25.46 5.42
N ILE A 97 -3.53 -26.25 5.50
CA ILE A 97 -3.63 -27.69 5.81
C ILE A 97 -4.17 -27.90 7.23
N ARG A 98 -3.68 -27.13 8.20
CA ARG A 98 -4.13 -27.24 9.60
C ARG A 98 -5.61 -26.88 9.76
N MET A 99 -6.08 -25.84 9.09
CA MET A 99 -7.50 -25.47 9.05
C MET A 99 -8.35 -26.60 8.47
N ARG A 100 -7.98 -27.12 7.29
CA ARG A 100 -8.73 -28.22 6.65
C ARG A 100 -8.80 -29.47 7.53
N ASN A 101 -7.73 -29.80 8.23
CA ASN A 101 -7.70 -30.94 9.15
C ASN A 101 -8.60 -30.71 10.37
N MET A 102 -8.58 -29.49 10.92
CA MET A 102 -9.47 -29.11 12.02
C MET A 102 -10.94 -29.16 11.60
N GLU A 103 -11.28 -28.62 10.43
CA GLU A 103 -12.64 -28.65 9.88
C GLU A 103 -13.14 -30.09 9.68
N ARG A 104 -12.28 -30.97 9.16
CA ARG A 104 -12.60 -32.40 9.05
C ARG A 104 -12.84 -33.03 10.41
N PHE A 105 -11.99 -32.75 11.39
CA PHE A 105 -12.17 -33.28 12.74
C PHE A 105 -13.46 -32.78 13.40
N GLN A 106 -13.76 -31.49 13.26
CA GLN A 106 -15.01 -30.89 13.74
C GLN A 106 -16.23 -31.49 13.04
N HIS A 107 -16.15 -31.71 11.72
CA HIS A 107 -17.22 -32.37 10.96
C HIS A 107 -17.43 -33.81 11.43
N LEU A 108 -16.35 -34.55 11.68
CA LEU A 108 -16.42 -35.91 12.22
C LEU A 108 -17.01 -35.95 13.64
N LEU A 109 -16.64 -34.99 14.50
CA LEU A 109 -17.24 -34.86 15.83
C LEU A 109 -18.73 -34.52 15.74
N ARG A 110 -19.13 -33.69 14.76
CA ARG A 110 -20.54 -33.39 14.50
C ARG A 110 -21.33 -34.63 14.06
N LEU A 111 -20.74 -35.47 13.22
CA LEU A 111 -21.36 -36.73 12.76
C LEU A 111 -21.35 -37.83 13.85
N ARG A 112 -20.39 -37.80 14.77
CA ARG A 112 -20.26 -38.75 15.88
C ARG A 112 -21.10 -38.38 17.10
N GLN A 113 -21.61 -37.14 17.19
CA GLN A 113 -22.66 -36.86 18.15
C GLN A 113 -23.89 -37.69 17.76
N PRO A 114 -24.43 -38.54 18.66
CA PRO A 114 -25.71 -39.17 18.39
C PRO A 114 -26.68 -38.04 18.07
N LEU A 115 -27.36 -38.13 16.93
CA LEU A 115 -28.45 -37.23 16.61
C LEU A 115 -29.41 -37.31 17.78
N LEU A 116 -29.37 -36.34 18.69
CA LEU A 116 -30.40 -36.19 19.70
C LEU A 116 -31.68 -36.15 18.88
N PRO A 117 -32.62 -37.09 19.06
CA PRO A 117 -33.83 -37.09 18.26
C PRO A 117 -34.39 -35.68 18.39
N LEU A 118 -34.51 -34.99 17.25
CA LEU A 118 -35.22 -33.73 17.16
C LEU A 118 -36.57 -34.05 17.81
N ALA A 119 -36.77 -33.56 19.03
CA ALA A 119 -38.05 -33.70 19.69
C ALA A 119 -39.08 -33.21 18.66
N PRO A 120 -40.16 -33.97 18.40
CA PRO A 120 -41.16 -33.55 17.43
C PRO A 120 -41.52 -32.12 17.80
N GLN A 121 -41.28 -31.20 16.87
CA GLN A 121 -41.63 -29.80 17.06
C GLN A 121 -43.08 -29.80 17.51
N THR A 122 -43.31 -29.49 18.78
CA THR A 122 -44.66 -29.35 19.30
C THR A 122 -45.28 -28.25 18.46
N PRO A 123 -46.33 -28.53 17.67
CA PRO A 123 -47.01 -27.46 16.96
C PRO A 123 -47.48 -26.47 18.02
N VAL A 124 -47.05 -25.22 17.87
CA VAL A 124 -47.53 -24.11 18.68
C VAL A 124 -49.07 -24.15 18.62
N PRO A 125 -49.78 -24.34 19.74
CA PRO A 125 -51.23 -24.28 19.70
C PRO A 125 -51.60 -22.87 19.28
N GLN A 126 -52.13 -22.73 18.06
CA GLN A 126 -52.93 -21.57 17.70
C GLN A 126 -54.16 -21.64 18.59
N LEU A 127 -54.12 -20.92 19.72
CA LEU A 127 -55.34 -20.60 20.44
C LEU A 127 -56.12 -19.63 19.56
N LEU A 128 -57.16 -20.21 18.96
CA LEU A 128 -58.25 -19.62 18.21
C LEU A 128 -58.90 -18.48 19.02
N LEU A 129 -59.29 -17.43 18.29
CA LEU A 129 -60.14 -16.27 18.62
C LEU A 129 -60.78 -16.20 20.02
#